data_AF-A0A7Y2UDZ7-F1
#
_entry.id   AF-A0A7Y2UDZ7-F1
#
_cell.length_a   1.000
_cell.length_b   1.000
_cell.length_c   1.000
_cell.angle_alpha   90.00
_cell.angle_beta   90.00
_cell.angle_gamma   90.00
#
_symmetry.space_group_name_H-M   'P 1'
#
loop_
_entity.id
_entity.type
_entity.pdbx_description
1 polymer ?
#
loop_
_entity_poly.entity_id
_entity_poly.type
_entity_poly.pdbx_seq_one_letter_code
_entity_poly.pdbx_strand_id
1 'polypeptide(L)'
;DDLMRVNYEDLVSQPRETVSGLLEKLGEAWDERCLSFNQLTNTVQTASVWQVREPLHTRSVGRWSNYRRFFEEAFGADLGA
;
A
#
# COMPACT_ATOMS: atom_id res chain seq x y z
N ASP A 1 -1.89 22.77 4.51
CA ASP A 1 -0.78 21.99 3.92
C ASP A 1 -1.45 20.84 3.19
N ASP A 2 -1.61 21.00 1.88
CA ASP A 2 -2.64 20.30 1.10
C ASP A 2 -2.16 18.94 0.58
N LEU A 3 -0.94 18.56 0.96
CA LEU A 3 -0.31 17.30 0.60
C LEU A 3 0.01 16.49 1.86
N MET A 4 -0.24 15.18 1.79
CA MET A 4 0.15 14.21 2.80
C MET A 4 0.91 13.07 2.14
N ARG A 5 2.05 12.69 2.72
CA ARG A 5 2.77 11.47 2.34
C ARG A 5 2.25 10.31 3.20
N VAL A 6 2.01 9.18 2.55
CA VAL A 6 1.64 7.93 3.20
C VAL A 6 2.68 6.90 2.80
N ASN A 7 3.39 6.34 3.78
CA ASN A 7 4.32 5.26 3.53
C ASN A 7 3.52 3.98 3.29
N TYR A 8 3.88 3.23 2.25
CA TYR A 8 3.19 1.99 1.90
C TYR A 8 3.33 0.96 3.02
N GLU A 9 4.53 0.84 3.60
CA GLU A 9 4.87 -0.08 4.67
C GLU A 9 4.03 0.16 5.92
N ASP A 10 3.84 1.42 6.31
CA ASP A 10 2.98 1.80 7.43
C ASP A 10 1.51 1.48 7.12
N LEU A 11 1.05 1.77 5.89
CA LEU A 11 -0.32 1.47 5.46
C LEU A 11 -0.63 -0.03 5.53
N VAL A 12 0.28 -0.91 5.12
CA VAL A 12 0.02 -2.35 5.12
C VAL A 12 0.30 -3.03 6.47
N SER A 13 1.12 -2.43 7.33
CA SER A 13 1.44 -2.98 8.67
C SER A 13 0.51 -2.46 9.76
N GLN A 14 0.09 -1.20 9.66
CA GLN A 14 -0.73 -0.46 10.64
C GLN A 14 -1.89 0.25 9.92
N PRO A 15 -2.77 -0.50 9.22
CA PRO A 15 -3.78 0.09 8.34
C PRO A 15 -4.80 0.95 9.08
N ARG A 16 -5.21 0.54 10.29
CA ARG A 16 -6.19 1.27 11.10
C ARG A 16 -5.69 2.67 11.46
N GLU A 17 -4.45 2.78 11.92
CA GLU A 17 -3.83 4.04 12.34
C GLU A 17 -3.57 4.93 11.13
N THR A 18 -2.92 4.37 10.09
CA THR A 18 -2.55 5.10 8.88
C THR A 18 -3.76 5.68 8.16
N VAL A 19 -4.81 4.87 7.97
CA VAL A 19 -6.02 5.33 7.26
C VAL A 19 -6.83 6.32 8.10
N SER A 20 -6.91 6.17 9.43
CA SER A 20 -7.60 7.19 10.23
C SER A 20 -6.86 8.52 10.27
N GLY A 21 -5.53 8.51 10.36
CA GLY A 21 -4.75 9.75 10.30
C GLY A 21 -4.92 10.45 8.95
N LEU A 22 -5.01 9.68 7.86
CA LEU A 22 -5.34 10.21 6.53
C LEU A 22 -6.74 10.85 6.51
N LEU A 23 -7.76 10.15 7.02
CA LEU A 23 -9.14 10.66 7.05
C LEU A 23 -9.26 11.92 7.93
N GLU A 24 -8.62 11.94 9.09
CA GLU A 24 -8.60 13.12 9.96
C GLU A 24 -8.01 14.34 9.26
N LYS A 25 -6.91 14.17 8.52
CA LYS A 25 -6.32 15.26 7.72
C LYS A 25 -7.24 15.72 6.59
N LEU A 26 -8.08 14.83 6.06
CA LEU A 26 -9.11 15.15 5.06
C LEU A 26 -10.39 15.74 5.68
N GLY A 27 -10.50 15.77 7.02
CA GLY A 27 -11.71 16.22 7.72
C GLY A 27 -12.85 15.20 7.72
N GLU A 28 -12.54 13.93 7.44
CA GLU A 28 -13.52 12.83 7.32
C GLU A 28 -13.51 11.92 8.55
N ALA A 29 -14.67 11.33 8.85
CA ALA A 29 -14.81 10.40 9.97
C ALA A 29 -14.31 8.99 9.61
N TRP A 30 -13.77 8.29 10.61
CA TRP A 30 -13.40 6.88 10.49
C TRP A 30 -14.63 5.98 10.31
N ASP A 31 -14.49 4.94 9.48
CA ASP A 31 -15.44 3.85 9.34
C ASP A 31 -14.71 2.50 9.20
N GLU A 32 -15.13 1.46 9.94
CA GLU A 32 -14.54 0.12 9.87
C GLU A 32 -14.58 -0.50 8.46
N ARG A 33 -15.52 -0.05 7.60
CA ARG A 33 -15.61 -0.45 6.19
C ARG A 33 -14.36 -0.08 5.40
N CYS A 34 -13.57 0.90 5.84
CA CYS A 34 -12.29 1.24 5.22
C CYS A 34 -11.30 0.05 5.20
N LEU A 35 -11.40 -0.89 6.14
CA LEU A 35 -10.58 -2.11 6.15
C LEU A 35 -11.25 -3.30 5.45
N SER A 36 -12.55 -3.20 5.18
CA SER A 36 -13.36 -4.23 4.52
C SER A 36 -13.56 -3.98 3.03
N PHE A 37 -12.71 -3.16 2.39
CA PHE A 37 -12.81 -2.81 0.97
C PHE A 37 -12.81 -4.03 0.03
N ASN A 38 -12.17 -5.13 0.42
CA ASN A 38 -12.13 -6.38 -0.34
C ASN A 38 -13.51 -7.05 -0.48
N GLN A 39 -14.49 -6.67 0.35
CA GLN A 39 -15.87 -7.18 0.31
C GLN A 39 -16.74 -6.46 -0.73
N LEU A 40 -16.24 -5.37 -1.32
CA LEU A 40 -16.99 -4.61 -2.32
C LEU A 40 -17.14 -5.41 -3.63
N THR A 41 -18.34 -5.40 -4.18
CA THR A 41 -18.69 -6.09 -5.43
C THR A 41 -18.51 -5.22 -6.68
N ASN A 42 -17.96 -4.01 -6.52
CA ASN A 42 -17.70 -3.10 -7.62
C ASN A 42 -16.65 -3.66 -8.59
N THR A 43 -16.71 -3.16 -9.82
CA THR A 43 -15.78 -3.53 -10.88
C THR A 43 -14.46 -2.78 -10.71
N VAL A 44 -13.34 -3.51 -10.68
CA VAL A 44 -11.97 -2.95 -10.70
C VAL A 44 -11.40 -3.21 -12.09
N GLN A 45 -10.93 -2.16 -12.78
CA GLN A 45 -10.44 -2.21 -14.16
C GLN A 45 -8.95 -1.83 -14.21
N THR A 46 -8.13 -2.46 -13.37
CA THR A 46 -6.69 -2.17 -13.25
C THR A 46 -5.87 -3.44 -13.41
N ALA A 47 -4.59 -3.33 -13.78
CA ALA A 47 -3.67 -4.48 -13.83
C ALA A 47 -3.52 -5.19 -12.46
N SER A 48 -3.89 -4.50 -11.36
CA SER A 48 -3.85 -5.00 -9.99
C SER A 48 -5.18 -5.55 -9.47
N VAL A 49 -6.17 -5.87 -10.33
CA VAL A 49 -7.51 -6.35 -9.90
C VAL A 49 -7.43 -7.38 -8.77
N TRP A 50 -6.66 -8.44 -8.96
CA TRP A 50 -6.56 -9.52 -7.99
C TRP A 50 -5.96 -9.05 -6.67
N GLN A 51 -4.95 -8.18 -6.72
CA GLN A 51 -4.31 -7.62 -5.51
C GLN A 51 -5.25 -6.70 -4.73
N VAL A 52 -6.02 -5.87 -5.43
CA VAL A 52 -6.98 -4.93 -4.80
C VAL A 52 -8.18 -5.67 -4.18
N ARG A 53 -8.47 -6.89 -4.64
CA ARG A 53 -9.54 -7.73 -4.07
C ARG A 53 -9.13 -8.48 -2.82
N GLU A 54 -7.89 -8.36 -2.38
CA GLU A 54 -7.43 -9.01 -1.16
C GLU A 54 -7.38 -8.03 0.02
N PRO A 55 -7.50 -8.53 1.27
CA PRO A 55 -7.22 -7.72 2.44
C PRO A 55 -5.81 -7.13 2.39
N LEU A 56 -5.60 -6.00 3.06
CA LEU A 56 -4.26 -5.43 3.20
C LEU A 56 -3.32 -6.46 3.84
N HIS A 57 -2.14 -6.60 3.25
CA HIS A 57 -1.17 -7.60 3.65
C HIS A 57 0.26 -7.08 3.43
N THR A 58 1.22 -7.60 4.18
CA THR A 58 2.63 -7.20 4.10
C THR A 58 3.46 -8.03 3.13
N ARG A 59 2.90 -9.08 2.50
CA ARG A 59 3.67 -10.04 1.67
C ARG A 59 4.39 -9.43 0.46
N SER A 60 3.99 -8.23 0.04
CA SER A 60 4.61 -7.51 -1.07
C SER A 60 5.83 -6.69 -0.62
N VAL A 61 5.93 -6.40 0.69
CA VAL A 61 7.06 -5.67 1.27
C VAL A 61 8.33 -6.48 1.08
N GLY A 62 9.38 -5.83 0.58
CA GLY A 62 10.69 -6.45 0.38
C GLY A 62 10.77 -7.48 -0.75
N ARG A 63 9.68 -7.77 -1.48
CA ARG A 63 9.65 -8.80 -2.54
C ARG A 63 10.63 -8.52 -3.68
N TRP A 64 11.00 -7.25 -3.89
CA TRP A 64 12.03 -6.84 -4.84
C TRP A 64 13.41 -7.48 -4.53
N SER A 65 13.69 -7.78 -3.27
CA SER A 65 14.99 -8.34 -2.84
C SER A 65 15.31 -9.67 -3.49
N ASN A 66 14.28 -10.46 -3.85
CA ASN A 66 14.45 -11.71 -4.61
C ASN A 66 15.07 -11.49 -5.99
N TYR A 67 14.94 -10.28 -6.53
CA TYR A 67 15.45 -9.88 -7.83
C TYR A 67 16.65 -8.93 -7.70
N ARG A 68 17.17 -8.70 -6.48
CA ARG A 68 18.26 -7.75 -6.22
C ARG A 68 19.42 -7.92 -7.21
N ARG A 69 19.84 -9.16 -7.47
CA ARG A 69 20.90 -9.46 -8.45
C ARG A 69 20.65 -8.84 -9.82
N PHE A 70 19.41 -8.93 -10.34
CA PHE A 70 19.07 -8.37 -11.64
C PHE A 70 19.05 -6.84 -11.61
N PHE A 71 18.64 -6.24 -10.48
CA PHE A 71 18.71 -4.79 -10.30
C PHE A 71 20.16 -4.30 -10.22
N GLU A 72 21.03 -4.99 -9.48
CA GLU A 72 22.45 -4.65 -9.38
C GLU A 72 23.15 -4.77 -10.74
N GLU A 73 22.80 -5.79 -11.54
CA GLU A 73 23.31 -5.98 -12.89
C GLU A 73 22.85 -4.87 -13.85
N ALA A 74 21.59 -4.46 -13.78
CA ALA A 74 21.02 -3.48 -14.70
C ALA A 74 21.34 -2.01 -14.32
N PHE A 75 21.42 -1.71 -13.02
CA PHE A 75 21.49 -0.33 -12.51
C PHE A 75 22.73 -0.04 -11.66
N GLY A 76 23.57 -1.04 -11.38
CA GLY A 76 24.73 -0.93 -10.50
C GLY A 76 24.41 -1.28 -9.04
N ALA A 77 25.45 -1.49 -8.23
CA ALA A 77 25.33 -1.97 -6.85
C ALA A 77 24.76 -0.94 -5.86
N ASP A 78 24.67 0.33 -6.24
CA ASP A 78 24.14 1.41 -5.40
C ASP A 78 22.64 1.56 -5.63
N LEU A 79 21.86 0.68 -5.01
CA LEU A 79 20.39 0.67 -5.14
C LEU A 79 19.66 1.51 -4.09
N GLY A 80 20.37 2.29 -3.26
CA GLY A 80 19.77 3.17 -2.25
C GLY A 80 18.84 2.42 -1.29
N ALA A 81 19.41 1.97 -0.16
CA ALA A 81 18.61 1.52 0.98
C ALA A 81 18.05 2.74 1.74
#